data_AF-A0A4R5MQ21-F1
#
_entry.id   AF-A0A4R5MQ21-F1
#
_cell.length_a   1.000
_cell.length_b   1.000
_cell.length_c   1.000
_cell.angle_alpha   90.00
_cell.angle_beta   90.00
_cell.angle_gamma   90.00
#
_symmetry.space_group_name_H-M   'P 1'
#
loop_
_entity.id
_entity.type
_entity.pdbx_description
1 polymer ?
#
loop_
_entity_poly.entity_id
_entity_poly.type
_entity_poly.pdbx_seq_one_letter_code
_entity_poly.pdbx_strand_id
1 'polypeptide(L)' 'MEPLIMHPETEEQLVALKAIAKVLKIPFNEKQKVSMTEREKTIALYGIEMIEAIEKAEESIKNGNVKTLDPSKSLWENIQ' A
#
# COMPACT_ATOMS: atom_id res chain seq x y z
N MET A 1 -19.35 -32.33 -6.39
CA MET A 1 -19.98 -31.11 -6.94
C MET A 1 -18.87 -30.11 -7.17
N GLU A 2 -18.87 -29.46 -8.33
CA GLU A 2 -17.86 -28.46 -8.66
C GLU A 2 -18.34 -27.06 -8.21
N PRO A 3 -17.45 -26.24 -7.62
CA PRO A 3 -17.81 -24.89 -7.20
C PRO A 3 -17.94 -23.96 -8.42
N LEU A 4 -19.00 -23.17 -8.48
CA LEU A 4 -19.13 -22.08 -9.45
C LEU A 4 -18.37 -20.85 -8.95
N ILE A 5 -17.42 -20.34 -9.75
CA ILE A 5 -16.70 -19.10 -9.48
C ILE A 5 -17.22 -18.02 -10.43
N MET A 6 -17.70 -16.91 -9.88
CA MET A 6 -18.22 -15.77 -10.64
C MET A 6 -17.29 -14.56 -10.48
N HIS A 7 -16.99 -13.89 -11.59
CA HIS A 7 -16.14 -12.70 -11.64
C HIS A 7 -16.95 -11.52 -12.21
N PRO A 8 -17.64 -10.73 -11.38
CA PRO A 8 -18.35 -9.56 -11.85
C PRO A 8 -17.36 -8.51 -12.39
N GLU A 9 -17.69 -7.91 -13.52
CA GLU A 9 -16.89 -6.87 -14.18
C GLU A 9 -17.22 -5.46 -13.68
N THR A 10 -18.40 -5.28 -13.07
CA THR A 10 -18.87 -3.99 -12.53
C THR A 10 -19.36 -4.10 -11.09
N GLU A 11 -19.40 -2.97 -10.37
CA GLU A 11 -19.92 -2.91 -9.00
C GLU A 11 -21.40 -3.28 -8.91
N GLU A 12 -22.20 -2.88 -9.90
CA GLU A 12 -23.63 -3.20 -9.99
C GLU A 12 -23.86 -4.72 -10.10
N GLN A 13 -23.05 -5.41 -10.92
CA GLN A 13 -23.10 -6.87 -11.04
C GLN A 13 -22.74 -7.55 -9.71
N LEU A 14 -21.70 -7.05 -9.01
CA LEU A 14 -21.33 -7.57 -7.71
C LEU A 14 -22.47 -7.41 -6.68
N VAL A 15 -23.12 -6.25 -6.66
CA VAL A 15 -24.25 -5.97 -5.76
C VAL A 15 -25.43 -6.90 -6.06
N ALA A 16 -25.76 -7.11 -7.34
CA ALA A 16 -26.81 -8.02 -7.76
C ALA A 16 -26.50 -9.47 -7.33
N LEU A 17 -25.27 -9.95 -7.56
CA LEU A 17 -24.84 -11.29 -7.16
C LEU A 17 -24.88 -11.47 -5.63
N LYS A 18 -24.46 -10.47 -4.85
CA LYS A 18 -24.55 -10.48 -3.38
C LYS A 18 -25.99 -10.55 -2.90
N ALA A 19 -26.90 -9.81 -3.53
CA ALA A 19 -28.32 -9.83 -3.17
C ALA A 19 -28.94 -11.22 -3.42
N ILE A 20 -28.67 -11.82 -4.58
CA ILE A 20 -29.12 -13.18 -4.93
C ILE A 20 -28.56 -14.20 -3.93
N ALA A 21 -27.25 -14.17 -3.67
CA ALA A 21 -26.60 -15.09 -2.74
C ALA A 21 -27.19 -14.99 -1.33
N LYS A 22 -27.49 -13.76 -0.86
CA LYS A 22 -28.11 -13.51 0.45
C LYS A 22 -29.52 -14.09 0.55
N VAL A 23 -30.36 -13.91 -0.48
CA VAL A 23 -31.71 -14.50 -0.54
C VAL A 23 -31.65 -16.02 -0.46
N LEU A 24 -30.68 -16.61 -1.15
CA LEU A 24 -30.47 -18.06 -1.18
C LEU A 24 -29.69 -18.62 0.02
N LYS A 25 -29.33 -17.76 0.99
CA LYS A 25 -28.50 -18.11 2.16
C LYS A 25 -27.18 -18.80 1.77
N ILE A 26 -26.63 -18.45 0.61
CA ILE A 26 -25.35 -18.97 0.15
C ILE A 26 -24.24 -18.18 0.86
N PRO A 27 -23.37 -18.83 1.65
CA PRO A 27 -22.22 -18.17 2.23
C PRO A 27 -21.24 -17.82 1.11
N PHE A 28 -20.77 -16.57 1.09
CA PHE A 28 -19.72 -16.14 0.18
C PHE A 28 -18.48 -15.78 0.99
N ASN A 29 -17.34 -16.35 0.59
CA ASN A 29 -16.05 -15.92 1.08
C ASN A 29 -15.70 -14.64 0.34
N GLU A 30 -15.89 -13.50 0.99
CA GLU A 30 -15.14 -12.33 0.57
C GLU A 30 -13.68 -12.71 0.77
N LYS A 31 -12.94 -12.97 -0.32
CA LYS A 31 -11.50 -12.86 -0.24
C LYS A 31 -11.28 -11.48 0.32
N GLN A 32 -10.90 -11.41 1.59
CA GLN A 32 -10.35 -10.19 2.14
C GLN A 32 -9.29 -9.82 1.10
N LYS A 33 -9.55 -8.77 0.32
CA LYS A 33 -8.45 -7.99 -0.20
C LYS A 33 -7.72 -7.67 1.09
N VAL A 34 -6.66 -8.41 1.39
CA VAL A 34 -5.79 -8.09 2.51
C VAL A 34 -5.43 -6.66 2.17
N SER A 35 -6.09 -5.74 2.87
CA SER A 35 -6.00 -4.33 2.56
C SER A 35 -4.65 -3.97 3.11
N MET A 36 -3.62 -4.22 2.30
CA MET A 36 -2.29 -3.80 2.61
C MET A 36 -2.41 -2.30 2.87
N THR A 37 -2.01 -1.90 4.06
CA THR A 37 -1.85 -0.50 4.40
C THR A 37 -0.95 0.15 3.35
N GLU A 38 -1.08 1.47 3.15
CA GLU A 38 -0.21 2.17 2.20
C GLU A 38 1.28 1.90 2.50
N ARG A 39 1.65 1.76 3.78
CA ARG A 39 2.99 1.36 4.20
C ARG A 39 3.38 -0.03 3.71
N GLU A 40 2.52 -1.04 3.88
CA GLU A 40 2.79 -2.41 3.42
C GLU A 40 2.90 -2.49 1.89
N LYS A 41 2.06 -1.74 1.15
CA LYS A 41 2.18 -1.63 -0.31
C LYS A 41 3.52 -1.03 -0.70
N THR A 42 3.93 0.01 0.00
CA THR A 42 5.17 0.73 -0.26
C THR A 42 6.39 -0.14 0.08
N ILE A 43 6.34 -0.91 1.18
CA ILE A 43 7.38 -1.90 1.52
C ILE A 43 7.47 -2.99 0.45
N ALA A 44 6.33 -3.46 -0.07
CA ALA A 44 6.33 -4.48 -1.13
C ALA A 44 6.93 -3.96 -2.45
N LEU A 45 6.82 -2.66 -2.73
CA LEU A 45 7.35 -2.04 -3.95
C LEU A 45 8.83 -1.67 -3.85
N TYR A 46 9.26 -1.15 -2.70
CA TYR A 46 10.58 -0.51 -2.55
C TYR A 46 11.50 -1.22 -1.56
N GLY A 47 11.00 -2.22 -0.83
CA GLY A 47 11.74 -2.94 0.20
C GLY A 47 11.73 -2.23 1.54
N ILE A 48 11.86 -2.99 2.63
CA ILE A 48 11.79 -2.46 3.99
C ILE A 48 12.94 -1.50 4.32
N GLU A 49 14.15 -1.79 3.84
CA GLU A 49 15.36 -1.01 4.13
C GLU A 49 15.24 0.44 3.64
N MET A 50 14.69 0.63 2.44
CA MET A 50 14.49 1.96 1.87
C MET A 50 13.45 2.77 2.64
N ILE A 51 12.35 2.13 3.04
CA ILE A 51 11.28 2.80 3.79
C ILE A 51 11.75 3.20 5.18
N GLU A 52 12.47 2.33 5.87
CA GLU A 52 13.05 2.67 7.17
C GLU A 52 14.10 3.80 7.07
N ALA A 53 14.89 3.84 5.99
CA ALA A 53 15.84 4.92 5.77
C ALA A 53 15.14 6.28 5.58
N ILE A 54 14.03 6.31 4.84
CA ILE A 54 13.22 7.52 4.64
C ILE A 54 12.55 7.94 5.95
N GLU A 55 11.92 7.01 6.68
CA GLU A 55 11.28 7.29 7.98
C GLU A 55 12.28 7.89 8.98
N LYS A 56 13.50 7.34 9.06
CA LYS A 56 14.60 7.89 9.88
C LYS A 56 15.06 9.27 9.43
N ALA A 57 15.11 9.52 8.12
CA ALA A 57 15.47 10.82 7.58
C ALA A 57 14.42 11.88 7.95
N GLU A 58 13.12 11.55 7.83
CA GLU A 58 12.03 12.44 8.24
C GLU A 58 12.08 12.76 9.74
N GLU A 59 12.34 11.77 10.60
CA GLU A 59 12.52 11.99 12.04
C GLU A 59 13.72 12.90 12.32
N SER A 60 14.84 12.67 11.63
CA SER A 60 16.05 13.51 11.78
C SER A 60 15.77 14.96 11.39
N ILE A 61 14.99 15.18 10.31
CA ILE A 61 14.55 16.51 9.89
C ILE A 61 13.67 17.18 10.94
N LYS A 62 12.67 16.47 11.48
CA LYS A 62 11.79 16.98 12.55
C LYS A 62 12.56 17.36 13.80
N ASN A 63 13.62 16.62 14.10
CA ASN A 63 14.51 16.86 15.25
C ASN A 63 15.56 17.96 14.99
N GLY A 64 15.58 18.57 13.80
CA GLY A 64 16.54 19.61 13.43
C GLY A 64 17.94 19.07 13.12
N ASN A 65 18.12 17.75 13.03
CA ASN A 65 19.37 17.10 12.67
C ASN A 65 19.53 17.06 11.13
N VAL A 66 19.75 18.23 10.53
CA VAL A 66 19.91 18.39 9.08
C VAL A 66 21.24 19.04 8.74
N LYS A 67 21.83 18.66 7.60
CA LYS A 67 22.99 19.34 7.00
C LYS A 67 22.48 20.24 5.87
N THR A 68 22.68 21.55 6.01
CA THR A 68 22.40 22.50 4.93
C THR A 68 23.49 22.41 3.88
N LEU A 69 23.12 22.26 2.62
CA LEU A 69 24.06 22.21 1.50
C LEU A 69 24.25 23.61 0.93
N ASP A 70 25.49 23.94 0.58
CA ASP A 70 25.85 25.13 -0.15
C ASP A 70 25.54 24.91 -1.64
N PRO A 71 24.59 25.67 -2.23
CA PRO A 71 24.18 25.50 -3.63
C PRO A 71 25.26 25.95 -4.62
N SER A 72 26.29 26.66 -4.18
CA SER A 72 27.44 27.03 -5.02
C SER A 72 28.48 25.91 -5.15
N LYS A 73 28.36 24.85 -4.34
CA LYS A 73 29.26 23.70 -4.31
C LYS A 73 28.59 22.45 -4.87
N SER A 74 29.38 21.52 -5.38
CA SER A 74 28.89 20.21 -5.79
C SER A 74 28.40 19.38 -4.58
N LEU A 75 27.59 18.35 -4.84
CA LEU A 75 27.11 17.45 -3.79
C LEU A 75 28.27 16.80 -3.03
N TRP A 76 29.32 16.37 -3.73
CA TRP A 76 30.47 15.70 -3.12
C TRP A 76 31.26 16.61 -2.17
N GLU A 77 31.43 17.88 -2.53
CA GLU A 77 32.09 18.88 -1.68
C GLU A 77 31.26 19.24 -0.45
N ASN A 78 29.94 19.06 -0.51
CA ASN A 78 29.05 19.25 0.63
C ASN A 78 29.00 18.03 1.56
N ILE A 79 29.34 16.84 1.08
CA ILE A 79 29.25 15.57 1.85
C ILE A 79 30.56 15.26 2.58
N GLN A 80 31.69 15.77 2.12
CA GLN A 80 32.95 15.82 2.89
C GLN A 80 32.78 16.63 4.20
#